data_AF-A0A1F7CYQ2-F1
#
_entry.id   AF-A0A1F7CYQ2-F1
#
_cell.length_a   1.000
_cell.length_b   1.000
_cell.length_c   1.000
_cell.angle_alpha   90.00
_cell.angle_beta   90.00
_cell.angle_gamma   90.00
#
_symmetry.space_group_name_H-M   'P 1'
#
loop_
_entity.id
_entity.type
_entity.pdbx_description
1 polymer ?
#
loop_
_entity_poly.entity_id
_entity_poly.type
_entity_poly.pdbx_seq_one_letter_code
_entity_poly.pdbx_strand_id
1 'polypeptide(L)'
;MMLVIFALESRIILMSLLSWLSGSKANTNPKKKAVHTTRKISSSCPYCHVSLEKTPGRKSKCPHCGKDMYVRTTQKIFDSHLLTKDQALATDAIRENAWNGLDADVFRTLIQSRPHDKPTDVLWNYFQKKNLEMMKRGDFQALKMLNYSMALFLNKEGRDHRHCLQAAARYQLEQFLQEGFVGNVHISVGENSCCDACKRNAHKVLSLKEAIKDLPIPCKDCSHVIHNDTYGFCRCIYVTDRFI
;
A
#
# COMPACT_ATOMS: atom_id res chain seq x y z
N MET A 1 -45.88 -22.37 -56.67
CA MET A 1 -45.76 -20.92 -56.40
C MET A 1 -44.76 -20.75 -55.26
N MET A 2 -43.47 -20.58 -55.54
CA MET A 2 -42.82 -19.34 -56.01
C MET A 2 -42.52 -18.35 -54.88
N LEU A 3 -41.21 -18.12 -54.67
CA LEU A 3 -40.54 -16.83 -54.39
C LEU A 3 -40.85 -16.24 -52.99
N VAL A 4 -39.92 -15.73 -52.18
CA VAL A 4 -38.73 -14.87 -52.32
C VAL A 4 -37.99 -15.09 -50.97
N ILE A 5 -36.67 -15.21 -50.78
CA ILE A 5 -35.64 -14.17 -50.82
C ILE A 5 -34.28 -14.89 -50.72
N PHE A 6 -33.60 -15.02 -51.85
CA PHE A 6 -32.14 -15.11 -51.94
C PHE A 6 -31.65 -13.68 -52.17
N ALA A 7 -30.95 -13.08 -51.20
CA ALA A 7 -30.30 -11.79 -51.39
C ALA A 7 -29.19 -11.56 -50.34
N LEU A 8 -27.95 -11.61 -50.84
CA LEU A 8 -26.73 -10.96 -50.32
C LEU A 8 -25.95 -11.63 -49.17
N GLU A 9 -25.50 -12.86 -49.41
CA GLU A 9 -24.14 -13.27 -48.99
C GLU A 9 -23.10 -12.66 -49.94
N SER A 10 -22.73 -11.38 -49.78
CA SER A 10 -21.69 -10.76 -50.65
C SER A 10 -21.01 -9.50 -50.11
N ARG A 11 -20.77 -9.34 -48.79
CA ARG A 11 -20.11 -8.10 -48.31
C ARG A 11 -19.07 -8.17 -47.19
N ILE A 12 -18.67 -9.34 -46.70
CA ILE A 12 -17.73 -9.41 -45.55
C ILE A 12 -16.32 -9.89 -45.92
N ILE A 13 -16.07 -10.36 -47.15
CA ILE A 13 -14.76 -10.92 -47.53
C ILE A 13 -13.86 -9.92 -48.30
N LEU A 14 -14.31 -8.69 -48.59
CA LEU A 14 -13.53 -7.72 -49.40
C LEU A 14 -13.07 -6.45 -48.66
N MET A 15 -12.88 -6.51 -47.34
CA MET A 15 -12.25 -5.40 -46.57
C MET A 15 -11.12 -5.86 -45.65
N SER A 16 -10.45 -6.97 -45.96
CA SER A 16 -9.35 -7.52 -45.15
C SER A 16 -8.02 -7.70 -45.93
N LEU A 17 -7.88 -7.08 -47.11
CA LEU A 17 -6.69 -7.29 -47.97
C LEU A 17 -6.06 -6.02 -48.58
N LEU A 18 -6.43 -4.81 -48.14
CA LEU A 18 -5.92 -3.55 -48.71
C LEU A 18 -5.28 -2.58 -47.70
N SER A 19 -4.92 -3.02 -46.49
CA SER A 19 -4.16 -2.20 -45.52
C SER A 19 -2.73 -2.69 -45.26
N TRP A 20 -2.24 -3.69 -46.01
CA TRP A 20 -0.93 -4.31 -45.80
C TRP A 20 0.13 -3.98 -46.88
N LEU A 21 -0.03 -2.88 -47.62
CA LEU A 21 0.93 -2.45 -48.66
C LEU A 21 1.17 -0.93 -48.73
N SER A 22 1.27 -0.25 -47.57
CA SER A 22 1.77 1.13 -47.56
C SER A 22 2.67 1.42 -46.35
N GLY A 23 3.97 1.27 -46.60
CA GLY A 23 4.98 2.26 -46.20
C GLY A 23 5.16 2.52 -44.71
N SER A 24 6.13 1.81 -44.13
CA SER A 24 6.85 2.19 -42.92
C SER A 24 7.37 3.64 -43.00
N LYS A 25 6.68 4.57 -42.32
CA LYS A 25 7.24 5.88 -41.99
C LYS A 25 7.90 5.81 -40.61
N ALA A 26 9.21 6.02 -40.60
CA ALA A 26 10.01 6.17 -39.40
C ALA A 26 9.43 7.30 -38.51
N ASN A 27 8.98 6.93 -37.31
CA ASN A 27 8.53 7.87 -36.30
C ASN A 27 9.77 8.49 -35.61
N THR A 28 10.28 9.58 -36.17
CA THR A 28 11.28 10.43 -35.52
C THR A 28 10.59 11.36 -34.54
N ASN A 29 10.21 10.84 -33.37
CA ASN A 29 9.72 11.69 -32.28
C ASN A 29 10.92 12.34 -31.59
N PRO A 30 11.11 13.67 -31.64
CA PRO A 30 12.24 14.31 -30.98
C PRO A 30 12.08 14.13 -29.47
N LYS A 31 13.08 13.50 -28.83
CA LYS A 31 13.19 13.37 -27.37
C LYS A 31 13.07 14.77 -26.75
N LYS A 32 11.89 15.12 -26.23
CA LYS A 32 11.71 16.25 -25.33
C LYS A 32 12.58 15.96 -24.11
N LYS A 33 13.72 16.64 -24.00
CA LYS A 33 14.56 16.64 -22.80
C LYS A 33 13.66 17.07 -21.65
N ALA A 34 13.42 16.16 -20.71
CA ALA A 34 12.76 16.49 -19.46
C ALA A 34 13.63 17.53 -18.75
N VAL A 35 13.15 18.76 -18.70
CA VAL A 35 13.74 19.82 -17.89
C VAL A 35 13.60 19.36 -16.44
N HIS A 36 14.71 18.94 -15.85
CA HIS A 36 14.78 18.60 -14.44
C HIS A 36 14.78 19.92 -13.67
N THR A 37 13.60 20.48 -13.43
CA THR A 37 13.43 21.62 -12.53
C THR A 37 13.75 21.16 -11.12
N THR A 38 15.01 21.32 -10.72
CA THR A 38 15.47 21.15 -9.34
C THR A 38 14.80 22.19 -8.45
N ARG A 39 13.61 21.86 -7.91
CA ARG A 39 12.98 22.66 -6.85
C ARG A 39 13.94 22.71 -5.66
N LYS A 40 14.48 23.90 -5.37
CA LYS A 40 15.38 24.18 -4.26
C LYS A 40 14.74 23.67 -2.96
N ILE A 41 15.42 22.75 -2.26
CA ILE A 41 14.96 22.23 -0.96
C ILE A 41 14.88 23.43 -0.01
N SER A 42 13.73 23.61 0.66
CA SER A 42 13.54 24.69 1.63
C SER A 42 14.64 24.64 2.69
N SER A 43 15.27 25.78 2.95
CA SER A 43 16.41 25.86 3.87
C SER A 43 16.02 26.00 5.34
N SER A 44 14.74 26.10 5.71
CA SER A 44 14.33 26.33 7.10
C SER A 44 13.80 25.08 7.80
N CYS A 45 14.14 24.91 9.08
CA CYS A 45 13.66 23.81 9.91
C CYS A 45 12.12 23.79 10.00
N PRO A 46 11.44 22.64 9.79
CA PRO A 46 9.97 22.57 9.80
C PRO A 46 9.35 22.69 11.20
N TYR A 47 10.18 22.75 12.25
CA TYR A 47 9.71 22.84 13.65
C TYR A 47 9.96 24.19 14.32
N CYS A 48 11.14 24.78 14.08
CA CYS A 48 11.53 26.06 14.72
C CYS A 48 11.74 27.18 13.70
N HIS A 49 11.59 26.88 12.41
CA HIS A 49 11.66 27.83 11.29
C HIS A 49 13.00 28.54 11.09
N VAL A 50 14.02 28.26 11.92
CA VAL A 50 15.39 28.76 11.74
C VAL A 50 15.98 28.24 10.43
N SER A 51 16.63 29.13 9.69
CA SER A 51 17.34 28.80 8.46
C SER A 51 18.57 27.95 8.74
N LEU A 52 18.80 26.95 7.90
CA LEU A 52 19.88 25.99 8.02
C LEU A 52 20.99 26.37 7.04
N GLU A 53 22.21 26.46 7.55
CA GLU A 53 23.39 26.77 6.74
C GLU A 53 23.72 25.64 5.75
N LYS A 54 23.52 24.38 6.18
CA LYS A 54 23.80 23.19 5.38
C LYS A 54 22.50 22.54 4.90
N THR A 55 22.49 22.07 3.66
CA THR A 55 21.37 21.29 3.13
C THR A 55 21.24 19.98 3.91
N PRO A 56 20.07 19.69 4.52
CA PRO A 56 19.88 18.45 5.26
C PRO A 56 19.97 17.21 4.36
N GLY A 57 20.51 16.12 4.90
CA GLY A 57 20.43 14.79 4.29
C GLY A 57 19.05 14.16 4.46
N ARG A 58 18.86 12.93 3.95
CA ARG A 58 17.57 12.18 3.96
C ARG A 58 16.86 12.19 5.33
N LYS A 59 17.63 12.06 6.41
CA LYS A 59 17.21 12.25 7.81
C LYS A 59 18.34 13.00 8.54
N SER A 60 18.04 14.13 9.16
CA SER A 60 19.04 14.96 9.86
C SER A 60 18.45 15.60 11.11
N LYS A 61 19.25 15.83 12.17
CA LYS A 61 18.81 16.61 13.34
C LYS A 61 18.98 18.11 13.08
N CYS A 62 18.01 18.90 13.53
CA CYS A 62 18.14 20.36 13.53
C CYS A 62 19.15 20.79 14.60
N PRO A 63 20.18 21.61 14.29
CA PRO A 63 21.16 22.07 15.28
C PRO A 63 20.57 23.03 16.33
N HIS A 64 19.44 23.68 16.04
CA HIS A 64 18.83 24.66 16.96
C HIS A 64 17.82 24.03 17.93
N CYS A 65 16.97 23.12 17.45
CA CYS A 65 15.90 22.53 18.27
C CYS A 65 16.05 21.02 18.52
N GLY A 66 17.08 20.37 17.96
CA GLY A 66 17.39 18.95 18.17
C GLY A 66 16.44 17.94 17.51
N LYS A 67 15.31 18.38 16.94
CA LYS A 67 14.30 17.52 16.31
C LYS A 67 14.80 16.92 14.99
N ASP A 68 14.39 15.68 14.72
CA ASP A 68 14.68 14.98 13.46
C ASP A 68 13.84 15.57 12.31
N MET A 69 14.50 15.92 11.21
CA MET A 69 13.91 16.43 9.98
C MET A 69 14.12 15.42 8.85
N TYR A 70 13.18 15.39 7.90
CA TYR A 70 13.12 14.35 6.87
C TYR A 70 13.01 14.97 5.49
N VAL A 71 13.97 14.67 4.61
CA VAL A 71 13.95 15.16 3.24
C VAL A 71 13.17 14.18 2.34
N ARG A 72 12.19 14.70 1.61
CA ARG A 72 11.44 13.99 0.57
C ARG A 72 11.34 14.88 -0.67
N THR A 73 12.30 14.77 -1.58
CA THR A 73 12.41 15.67 -2.75
C THR A 73 11.35 15.45 -3.83
N THR A 74 10.72 14.27 -3.84
CA THR A 74 9.71 13.90 -4.85
C THR A 74 8.27 14.15 -4.37
N GLN A 75 8.09 14.57 -3.12
CA GLN A 75 6.77 14.74 -2.53
C GLN A 75 6.06 15.97 -3.12
N LYS A 76 4.73 15.86 -3.27
CA LYS A 76 3.85 16.91 -3.79
C LYS A 76 2.63 17.09 -2.88
N ILE A 77 2.79 16.96 -1.58
CA ILE A 77 1.71 17.13 -0.59
C ILE A 77 1.90 18.49 0.08
N PHE A 78 3.08 18.70 0.66
CA PHE A 78 3.43 19.91 1.42
C PHE A 78 4.24 20.89 0.57
N ASP A 79 4.26 22.16 0.98
CA ASP A 79 4.99 23.22 0.25
C ASP A 79 6.51 23.07 0.35
N SER A 80 7.00 22.43 1.41
CA SER A 80 8.41 22.20 1.69
C SER A 80 8.81 20.74 1.44
N HIS A 81 10.01 20.50 0.92
CA HIS A 81 10.60 19.15 0.84
C HIS A 81 11.29 18.68 2.13
N LEU A 82 11.44 19.56 3.14
CA LEU A 82 12.01 19.26 4.44
C LEU A 82 10.86 19.16 5.46
N LEU A 83 10.53 17.93 5.83
CA LEU A 83 9.30 17.59 6.52
C LEU A 83 9.52 17.29 8.00
N THR A 84 8.47 17.49 8.79
CA THR A 84 8.36 16.90 10.13
C THR A 84 8.22 15.37 10.03
N LYS A 85 8.41 14.66 11.15
CA LYS A 85 8.17 13.20 11.27
C LYS A 85 6.78 12.82 10.75
N ASP A 86 5.72 13.49 11.21
CA ASP A 86 4.34 13.14 10.85
C ASP A 86 4.06 13.38 9.36
N GLN A 87 4.55 14.48 8.81
CA GLN A 87 4.47 14.77 7.38
C GLN A 87 5.22 13.73 6.53
N ALA A 88 6.40 13.31 6.97
CA ALA A 88 7.20 12.30 6.27
C ALA A 88 6.55 10.92 6.34
N LEU A 89 6.02 10.52 7.49
CA LEU A 89 5.27 9.27 7.66
C LEU A 89 4.04 9.24 6.76
N ALA A 90 3.24 10.31 6.74
CA ALA A 90 2.08 10.40 5.86
C ALA A 90 2.49 10.32 4.39
N THR A 91 3.53 11.06 3.98
CA THR A 91 4.07 11.04 2.61
C THR A 91 4.48 9.63 2.16
N ASP A 92 5.21 8.92 3.02
CA ASP A 92 5.69 7.57 2.71
C ASP A 92 4.53 6.58 2.63
N ALA A 93 3.57 6.67 3.55
CA ALA A 93 2.39 5.80 3.56
C ALA A 93 1.47 6.03 2.35
N ILE A 94 1.30 7.27 1.87
CA ILE A 94 0.53 7.57 0.65
C ILE A 94 1.19 6.91 -0.57
N ARG A 95 2.51 7.05 -0.70
CA ARG A 95 3.26 6.41 -1.81
C ARG A 95 3.10 4.89 -1.80
N GLU A 96 3.14 4.28 -0.61
CA GLU A 96 3.00 2.83 -0.42
C GLU A 96 1.55 2.34 -0.64
N ASN A 97 0.56 3.24 -0.57
CA ASN A 97 -0.87 2.90 -0.60
C ASN A 97 -1.63 3.52 -1.78
N ALA A 98 -0.94 3.99 -2.83
CA ALA A 98 -1.59 4.58 -4.00
C ALA A 98 -2.62 3.64 -4.68
N TRP A 99 -2.47 2.33 -4.51
CA TRP A 99 -3.39 1.30 -5.04
C TRP A 99 -4.83 1.42 -4.53
N ASN A 100 -5.08 2.05 -3.38
CA ASN A 100 -6.42 2.20 -2.81
C ASN A 100 -7.10 3.53 -3.18
N GLY A 101 -6.53 4.28 -4.13
CA GLY A 101 -7.00 5.59 -4.56
C GLY A 101 -6.56 6.75 -3.67
N LEU A 102 -5.61 6.52 -2.77
CA LEU A 102 -4.94 7.56 -1.99
C LEU A 102 -3.71 8.07 -2.74
N ASP A 103 -3.87 9.12 -3.52
CA ASP A 103 -2.74 9.84 -4.11
C ASP A 103 -2.40 11.13 -3.33
N ALA A 104 -1.33 11.80 -3.78
CA ALA A 104 -0.83 13.01 -3.14
C ALA A 104 -1.81 14.19 -3.22
N ASP A 105 -2.59 14.32 -4.29
CA ASP A 105 -3.49 15.45 -4.49
C ASP A 105 -4.78 15.30 -3.67
N VAL A 106 -5.31 14.06 -3.59
CA VAL A 106 -6.39 13.70 -2.67
C VAL A 106 -5.98 14.02 -1.23
N PHE A 107 -4.80 13.56 -0.80
CA PHE A 107 -4.36 13.79 0.57
C PHE A 107 -4.06 15.26 0.85
N ARG A 108 -3.50 16.00 -0.11
CA ARG A 108 -3.30 17.46 0.01
C ARG A 108 -4.63 18.15 0.31
N THR A 109 -5.69 17.80 -0.41
CA THR A 109 -7.02 18.38 -0.20
C THR A 109 -7.54 18.07 1.21
N LEU A 110 -7.36 16.83 1.67
CA LEU A 110 -7.79 16.42 3.01
C LEU A 110 -7.07 17.20 4.12
N ILE A 111 -5.74 17.32 4.05
CA ILE A 111 -4.98 18.02 5.08
C ILE A 111 -5.21 19.54 5.05
N GLN A 112 -5.42 20.13 3.87
CA GLN A 112 -5.77 21.55 3.73
C GLN A 112 -7.12 21.89 4.39
N SER A 113 -8.09 20.98 4.34
CA SER A 113 -9.36 21.14 5.07
C SER A 113 -9.26 20.96 6.58
N ARG A 114 -8.08 20.54 7.09
CA ARG A 114 -7.84 20.22 8.51
C ARG A 114 -6.47 20.74 8.97
N PRO A 115 -6.22 22.05 8.90
CA PRO A 115 -4.87 22.63 9.06
C PRO A 115 -4.26 22.43 10.46
N HIS A 116 -5.07 22.09 11.46
CA HIS A 116 -4.63 21.86 12.84
C HIS A 116 -4.42 20.38 13.19
N ASP A 117 -4.93 19.47 12.36
CA ASP A 117 -4.78 18.02 12.60
C ASP A 117 -3.39 17.57 12.20
N LYS A 118 -2.86 16.55 12.89
CA LYS A 118 -1.63 15.90 12.44
C LYS A 118 -1.87 15.17 11.12
N PRO A 119 -0.93 15.24 10.16
CA PRO A 119 -1.05 14.47 8.92
C PRO A 119 -1.25 12.96 9.14
N THR A 120 -0.65 12.39 10.18
CA THR A 120 -0.82 10.97 10.53
C THR A 120 -2.24 10.64 10.98
N ASP A 121 -2.90 11.52 11.74
CA ASP A 121 -4.29 11.36 12.18
C ASP A 121 -5.28 11.53 11.01
N VAL A 122 -5.03 12.49 10.10
CA VAL A 122 -5.83 12.64 8.88
C VAL A 122 -5.72 11.40 7.99
N LEU A 123 -4.51 10.86 7.84
CA LEU A 123 -4.27 9.64 7.07
C LEU A 123 -4.95 8.42 7.72
N TRP A 124 -4.85 8.28 9.04
CA TRP A 124 -5.52 7.21 9.78
C TRP A 124 -7.04 7.24 9.55
N ASN A 125 -7.65 8.42 9.64
CA ASN A 125 -9.07 8.60 9.37
C ASN A 125 -9.44 8.21 7.92
N TYR A 126 -8.57 8.49 6.96
CA TYR A 126 -8.77 8.04 5.58
C TYR A 126 -8.74 6.51 5.48
N PHE A 127 -7.75 5.84 6.09
CA PHE A 127 -7.68 4.39 6.09
C PHE A 127 -8.91 3.75 6.74
N GLN A 128 -9.39 4.29 7.86
CA GLN A 128 -10.61 3.79 8.51
C GLN A 128 -11.83 3.88 7.59
N LYS A 129 -11.98 4.98 6.85
CA LYS A 129 -13.07 5.13 5.86
C LYS A 129 -12.94 4.12 4.73
N LYS A 130 -11.73 3.93 4.17
CA LYS A 130 -11.48 2.92 3.13
C LYS A 130 -11.74 1.50 3.61
N ASN A 131 -11.39 1.19 4.86
CA ASN A 131 -11.66 -0.10 5.46
C ASN A 131 -13.18 -0.37 5.51
N LEU A 132 -13.98 0.61 5.92
CA LEU A 132 -15.45 0.50 5.92
C LEU A 132 -16.03 0.39 4.49
N GLU A 133 -15.50 1.13 3.52
CA GLU A 133 -15.91 1.03 2.11
C GLU A 133 -15.65 -0.37 1.53
N MET A 134 -14.45 -0.93 1.76
CA MET A 134 -14.08 -2.26 1.29
C MET A 134 -14.89 -3.37 1.99
N MET A 135 -15.16 -3.21 3.29
CA MET A 135 -16.02 -4.11 4.04
C MET A 135 -17.45 -4.15 3.49
N LYS A 136 -18.05 -2.99 3.15
CA LYS A 136 -19.38 -2.95 2.53
C LYS A 136 -19.45 -3.67 1.18
N ARG A 137 -18.32 -3.76 0.47
CA ARG A 137 -18.21 -4.46 -0.81
C ARG A 137 -17.89 -5.95 -0.67
N GLY A 138 -17.53 -6.40 0.53
CA GLY A 138 -17.04 -7.76 0.75
C GLY A 138 -15.71 -8.04 0.03
N ASP A 139 -14.86 -7.02 -0.14
CA ASP A 139 -13.55 -7.15 -0.79
C ASP A 139 -12.48 -7.54 0.25
N PHE A 140 -12.47 -8.82 0.63
CA PHE A 140 -11.61 -9.33 1.70
C PHE A 140 -10.12 -9.27 1.34
N GLN A 141 -9.76 -9.40 0.07
CA GLN A 141 -8.38 -9.26 -0.37
C GLN A 141 -7.90 -7.80 -0.20
N ALA A 142 -8.69 -6.81 -0.61
CA ALA A 142 -8.35 -5.40 -0.38
C ALA A 142 -8.32 -5.06 1.12
N LEU A 143 -9.24 -5.61 1.91
CA LEU A 143 -9.25 -5.45 3.37
C LEU A 143 -7.97 -6.03 4.01
N LYS A 144 -7.56 -7.23 3.62
CA LYS A 144 -6.30 -7.83 4.07
C LYS A 144 -5.12 -6.90 3.78
N MET A 145 -4.99 -6.44 2.53
CA MET A 145 -3.91 -5.55 2.11
C MET A 145 -3.92 -4.22 2.87
N LEU A 146 -5.09 -3.59 3.01
CA LEU A 146 -5.24 -2.32 3.72
C LEU A 146 -4.88 -2.45 5.19
N ASN A 147 -5.37 -3.49 5.88
CA ASN A 147 -5.08 -3.69 7.30
C ASN A 147 -3.59 -4.00 7.54
N TYR A 148 -2.94 -4.74 6.63
CA TYR A 148 -1.49 -4.93 6.71
C TYR A 148 -0.73 -3.61 6.54
N SER A 149 -1.13 -2.76 5.58
CA SER A 149 -0.57 -1.41 5.41
C SER A 149 -0.80 -0.50 6.63
N MET A 150 -1.99 -0.55 7.23
CA MET A 150 -2.31 0.16 8.46
C MET A 150 -1.41 -0.31 9.61
N ALA A 151 -1.15 -1.61 9.71
CA ALA A 151 -0.22 -2.14 10.70
C ALA A 151 1.21 -1.61 10.50
N LEU A 152 1.71 -1.59 9.26
CA LEU A 152 3.03 -1.04 8.94
C LEU A 152 3.11 0.45 9.30
N PHE A 153 2.07 1.22 8.97
CA PHE A 153 1.98 2.63 9.30
C PHE A 153 2.05 2.88 10.82
N LEU A 154 1.24 2.16 11.61
CA LEU A 154 1.25 2.26 13.06
C LEU A 154 2.59 1.80 13.66
N ASN A 155 3.23 0.76 13.12
CA ASN A 155 4.57 0.34 13.55
C ASN A 155 5.62 1.43 13.30
N LYS A 156 5.60 2.11 12.14
CA LYS A 156 6.48 3.25 11.85
C LYS A 156 6.22 4.44 12.77
N GLU A 157 4.97 4.65 13.18
CA GLU A 157 4.59 5.69 14.15
C GLU A 157 5.05 5.33 15.58
N GLY A 158 5.19 4.04 15.88
CA GLY A 158 5.52 3.51 17.21
C GLY A 158 4.29 3.16 18.05
N ARG A 159 3.15 2.86 17.41
CA ARG A 159 1.88 2.54 18.06
C ARG A 159 1.55 1.04 17.97
N ASP A 160 0.60 0.61 18.78
CA ASP A 160 0.10 -0.76 18.73
C ASP A 160 -0.61 -1.02 17.40
N HIS A 161 -0.04 -1.94 16.62
CA HIS A 161 -0.46 -2.32 15.28
C HIS A 161 -1.03 -3.75 15.21
N ARG A 162 -1.04 -4.47 16.35
CA ARG A 162 -1.37 -5.90 16.38
C ARG A 162 -2.83 -6.16 16.01
N HIS A 163 -3.73 -5.24 16.35
CA HIS A 163 -5.14 -5.31 15.95
C HIS A 163 -5.31 -5.28 14.43
N CYS A 164 -4.53 -4.45 13.72
CA CYS A 164 -4.51 -4.41 12.26
C CYS A 164 -3.94 -5.70 11.66
N LEU A 165 -2.88 -6.27 12.25
CA LEU A 165 -2.36 -7.58 11.81
C LEU A 165 -3.38 -8.70 12.00
N GLN A 166 -4.10 -8.71 13.12
CA GLN A 166 -5.15 -9.69 13.38
C GLN A 166 -6.33 -9.54 12.42
N ALA A 167 -6.73 -8.30 12.12
CA ALA A 167 -7.74 -8.03 11.09
C ALA A 167 -7.29 -8.53 9.71
N ALA A 168 -6.05 -8.24 9.31
CA ALA A 168 -5.50 -8.74 8.03
C ALA A 168 -5.50 -10.27 7.95
N ALA A 169 -5.08 -10.96 9.01
CA ALA A 169 -5.09 -12.43 9.08
C ALA A 169 -6.51 -13.00 9.00
N ARG A 170 -7.48 -12.37 9.68
CA ARG A 170 -8.89 -12.75 9.60
C ARG A 170 -9.44 -12.58 8.18
N TYR A 171 -9.21 -11.42 7.53
CA TYR A 171 -9.70 -11.19 6.18
C TYR A 171 -9.10 -12.14 5.15
N GLN A 172 -7.87 -12.62 5.35
CA GLN A 172 -7.32 -13.70 4.53
C GLN A 172 -8.15 -14.99 4.62
N LEU A 173 -8.60 -15.37 5.82
CA LEU A 173 -9.43 -16.55 6.02
C LEU A 173 -10.86 -16.35 5.46
N GLU A 174 -11.41 -15.14 5.64
CA GLU A 174 -12.71 -14.77 5.08
C GLU A 174 -12.68 -14.78 3.54
N GLN A 175 -11.57 -14.36 2.93
CA GLN A 175 -11.35 -14.50 1.50
C GLN A 175 -11.41 -15.98 1.06
N PHE A 176 -10.68 -16.88 1.75
CA PHE A 176 -10.74 -18.31 1.43
C PHE A 176 -12.16 -18.85 1.54
N LEU A 177 -12.90 -18.46 2.58
CA LEU A 177 -14.30 -18.84 2.74
C LEU A 177 -15.19 -18.31 1.60
N GLN A 178 -15.01 -17.05 1.20
CA GLN A 178 -15.74 -16.42 0.10
C GLN A 178 -15.46 -17.10 -1.24
N GLU A 179 -14.23 -17.57 -1.45
CA GLU A 179 -13.81 -18.36 -2.62
C GLU A 179 -14.30 -19.83 -2.57
N GLY A 180 -15.04 -20.22 -1.52
CA GLY A 180 -15.61 -21.56 -1.37
C GLY A 180 -14.63 -22.61 -0.87
N PHE A 181 -13.47 -22.21 -0.32
CA PHE A 181 -12.53 -23.14 0.27
C PHE A 181 -13.06 -23.71 1.59
N VAL A 182 -13.00 -25.03 1.76
CA VAL A 182 -13.46 -25.74 2.98
C VAL A 182 -12.44 -26.71 3.54
N GLY A 183 -11.19 -26.64 3.06
CA GLY A 183 -10.10 -27.53 3.47
C GLY A 183 -9.29 -27.02 4.66
N ASN A 184 -8.06 -27.52 4.75
CA ASN A 184 -7.11 -27.12 5.78
C ASN A 184 -6.25 -25.94 5.32
N VAL A 185 -5.86 -25.11 6.28
CA VAL A 185 -4.86 -24.07 6.11
C VAL A 185 -3.62 -24.40 6.93
N HIS A 186 -2.48 -23.96 6.44
CA HIS A 186 -1.19 -24.04 7.10
C HIS A 186 -0.73 -22.64 7.46
N ILE A 187 0.02 -22.54 8.55
CA ILE A 187 0.67 -21.29 8.91
C ILE A 187 2.06 -21.27 8.27
N SER A 188 2.21 -20.50 7.20
CA SER A 188 3.51 -20.23 6.61
C SER A 188 4.28 -19.24 7.47
N VAL A 189 5.49 -19.63 7.85
CA VAL A 189 6.45 -18.81 8.59
C VAL A 189 7.56 -18.39 7.64
N GLY A 190 8.03 -17.14 7.73
CA GLY A 190 9.13 -16.68 6.87
C GLY A 190 10.45 -17.37 7.23
N GLU A 191 10.85 -18.39 6.47
CA GLU A 191 11.96 -19.31 6.77
C GLU A 191 13.26 -18.61 7.19
N ASN A 192 13.61 -17.49 6.53
CA ASN A 192 14.89 -16.81 6.74
C ASN A 192 14.87 -15.66 7.76
N SER A 193 13.74 -15.38 8.42
CA SER A 193 13.66 -14.24 9.37
C SER A 193 12.47 -14.33 10.33
N CYS A 194 12.13 -15.57 10.72
CA CYS A 194 11.10 -15.87 11.70
C CYS A 194 11.69 -15.92 13.13
N CYS A 195 11.01 -15.30 14.09
CA CYS A 195 11.38 -15.43 15.51
C CYS A 195 10.97 -16.80 16.07
N ASP A 196 11.58 -17.23 17.18
CA ASP A 196 11.34 -18.56 17.76
C ASP A 196 9.89 -18.78 18.18
N ALA A 197 9.18 -17.72 18.59
CA ALA A 197 7.76 -17.81 18.89
C ALA A 197 6.91 -18.19 17.67
N CYS A 198 7.20 -17.58 16.53
CA CYS A 198 6.51 -17.87 15.28
C CYS A 198 6.92 -19.23 14.71
N LYS A 199 8.17 -19.69 14.88
CA LYS A 199 8.62 -21.03 14.45
C LYS A 199 7.81 -22.17 15.07
N ARG A 200 7.32 -22.00 16.31
CA ARG A 200 6.42 -22.97 16.96
C ARG A 200 5.09 -23.16 16.23
N ASN A 201 4.75 -22.28 15.28
CA ASN A 201 3.56 -22.40 14.44
C ASN A 201 3.85 -22.96 13.03
N ALA A 202 5.11 -23.19 12.66
CA ALA A 202 5.55 -23.46 11.27
C ALA A 202 4.92 -24.67 10.57
N HIS A 203 4.25 -25.55 11.31
CA HIS A 203 3.65 -26.78 10.78
C HIS A 203 2.25 -27.01 11.32
N LYS A 204 1.61 -25.97 11.89
CA LYS A 204 0.23 -26.11 12.35
C LYS A 204 -0.70 -26.16 11.15
N VAL A 205 -1.35 -27.31 11.02
CA VAL A 205 -2.47 -27.54 10.11
C VAL A 205 -3.75 -27.33 10.90
N LEU A 206 -4.63 -26.49 10.38
CA LEU A 206 -5.93 -26.17 10.99
C LEU A 206 -7.00 -26.30 9.93
N SER A 207 -8.18 -26.78 10.29
CA SER A 207 -9.34 -26.55 9.43
C SER A 207 -9.59 -25.05 9.30
N LEU A 208 -10.17 -24.62 8.17
CA LEU A 208 -10.53 -23.21 7.99
C LEU A 208 -11.39 -22.67 9.14
N LYS A 209 -12.29 -23.50 9.68
CA LYS A 209 -13.17 -23.13 10.81
C LYS A 209 -12.38 -22.90 12.10
N GLU A 210 -11.43 -23.78 12.42
CA GLU A 210 -10.56 -23.62 13.59
C GLU A 210 -9.68 -22.36 13.45
N ALA A 211 -9.11 -22.13 12.27
CA ALA A 211 -8.29 -20.95 12.02
C ALA A 211 -9.08 -19.63 12.22
N ILE A 212 -10.35 -19.58 11.78
CA ILE A 212 -11.23 -18.41 11.97
C ILE A 212 -11.60 -18.20 13.44
N LYS A 213 -11.83 -19.29 14.17
CA LYS A 213 -12.22 -19.25 15.58
C LYS A 213 -11.06 -18.85 16.49
N ASP A 214 -9.91 -19.48 16.31
CA ASP A 214 -8.80 -19.40 17.26
C ASP A 214 -7.83 -18.27 16.91
N LEU A 215 -7.74 -17.88 15.64
CA LEU A 215 -6.83 -16.84 15.10
C LEU A 215 -5.43 -16.88 15.73
N PRO A 216 -4.69 -18.01 15.61
CA PRO A 216 -3.37 -18.18 16.21
C PRO A 216 -2.29 -17.23 15.67
N ILE A 217 -2.54 -16.60 14.51
CA ILE A 217 -1.73 -15.50 13.99
C ILE A 217 -2.54 -14.19 13.93
N PRO A 218 -1.91 -13.03 14.21
CA PRO A 218 -0.50 -12.82 14.54
C PRO A 218 -0.09 -13.48 15.86
N CYS A 219 1.12 -14.06 15.89
CA CYS A 219 1.63 -14.71 17.10
C CYS A 219 1.77 -13.67 18.21
N LYS A 220 1.12 -13.91 19.35
CA LYS A 220 1.08 -12.98 20.50
C LYS A 220 2.48 -12.64 21.02
N ASP A 221 3.38 -13.61 21.01
CA ASP A 221 4.75 -13.49 21.51
C ASP A 221 5.77 -13.26 20.37
N CYS A 222 5.31 -12.81 19.21
CA CYS A 222 6.22 -12.43 18.13
C CYS A 222 7.19 -11.35 18.62
N SER A 223 8.49 -11.54 18.36
CA SER A 223 9.55 -10.58 18.67
C SER A 223 10.21 -9.98 17.43
N HIS A 224 9.65 -10.22 16.23
CA HIS A 224 10.24 -9.72 14.99
C HIS A 224 10.11 -8.20 14.88
N VAL A 225 11.21 -7.50 14.63
CA VAL A 225 11.26 -6.03 14.52
C VAL A 225 11.46 -5.62 13.06
N ILE A 226 10.65 -4.67 12.59
CA ILE A 226 10.79 -4.08 11.24
C ILE A 226 11.16 -2.59 11.32
N HIS A 227 10.39 -1.78 12.05
CA HIS A 227 10.68 -0.34 12.23
C HIS A 227 10.77 0.09 13.69
N ASN A 228 9.89 -0.41 14.53
CA ASN A 228 9.83 -0.13 15.95
C ASN A 228 9.70 -1.46 16.73
N ASP A 229 10.35 -1.54 17.88
CA ASP A 229 10.52 -2.74 18.72
C ASP A 229 9.54 -2.82 19.90
N THR A 230 8.63 -1.84 20.07
CA THR A 230 7.61 -1.85 21.14
C THR A 230 6.71 -3.09 21.08
N TYR A 231 6.36 -3.52 19.87
CA TYR A 231 5.56 -4.72 19.62
C TYR A 231 6.15 -5.48 18.43
N GLY A 232 6.17 -6.81 18.50
CA GLY A 232 6.63 -7.61 17.38
C GLY A 232 5.67 -7.59 16.19
N PHE A 233 6.24 -7.47 15.00
CA PHE A 233 5.53 -7.43 13.73
C PHE A 233 5.48 -8.84 13.13
N CYS A 234 4.42 -9.59 13.44
CA CYS A 234 4.23 -10.95 12.92
C CYS A 234 3.97 -10.94 11.41
N ARG A 235 4.81 -11.64 10.65
CA ARG A 235 4.72 -11.79 9.19
C ARG A 235 4.18 -13.15 8.74
N CYS A 236 3.74 -14.00 9.67
CA CYS A 236 3.12 -15.28 9.33
C CYS A 236 1.82 -15.05 8.56
N ILE A 237 1.51 -15.98 7.65
CA ILE A 237 0.30 -15.95 6.82
C ILE A 237 -0.33 -17.33 6.78
N TYR A 238 -1.62 -17.39 6.47
CA TYR A 238 -2.26 -18.66 6.13
C TYR A 238 -1.98 -19.00 4.67
N VAL A 239 -1.72 -20.27 4.38
CA VAL A 239 -1.63 -20.82 3.02
C VAL A 239 -2.53 -22.04 2.93
N THR A 240 -3.13 -22.27 1.77
CA THR A 240 -3.95 -23.46 1.53
C THR A 240 -3.08 -24.59 0.98
N ASP A 241 -3.58 -25.82 1.04
CA ASP A 241 -2.92 -27.02 0.47
C ASP A 241 -2.58 -26.89 -1.03
N ARG A 242 -3.18 -25.94 -1.75
CA ARG A 242 -2.91 -25.72 -3.19
C ARG A 242 -1.55 -25.07 -3.46
N PHE A 243 -0.87 -24.54 -2.45
CA PHE A 243 0.33 -23.71 -2.58
C PHE A 243 1.52 -24.21 -1.74
N ILE A 244 1.47 -25.47 -1.30
CA ILE A 244 2.56 -26.19 -0.64
C ILE A 244 3.06 -27.27 -1.61
#